data_AF-A0A2V8UZY8-F1
#
_entry.id   AF-A0A2V8UZY8-F1
#
_cell.length_a   1.000
_cell.length_b   1.000
_cell.length_c   1.000
_cell.angle_alpha   90.00
_cell.angle_beta   90.00
_cell.angle_gamma   90.00
#
_symmetry.space_group_name_H-M   'P 1'
#
loop_
_entity.id
_entity.type
_entity.pdbx_description
1 polymer ?
#
loop_
_entity_poly.entity_id
_entity_poly.type
_entity_poly.pdbx_seq_one_letter_code
_entity_poly.pdbx_strand_id
1 'polypeptide(L)'
;MVVSHTEPRVGGLDVLRNLVSLNADEVAAIDRGEPVVKTLDAQEKREVAIVAVAWVRAPKECFVEKVKDIEHFKKNPAVLQIGKFQNPAQKRDLDRLTLDADELSALRSCRVGNCSVKLPAITIERLRREVNWSAPDHAQRALSVIREDLLNDIRSYLAAGNSGLIEYRDKSKAVRLADELQSLLGSWPDRDQSIQAFRQYVAEYPRKPLPDVEDFLYWSKEHVGRKPVVSITHVAIHHRPDRIFIASKQIYASHYFDGSLGLTVAADPDNPTRRGMYLAYVNRSRIDALGGMFGGFLRAILRSRLREGVRKNLQQTVAQVESACDGNRTVPALAPLQKEIREGATH
;
A
#
# COMPACT_ATOMS: atom_id res chain seq x y z
N MET A 1 5.56 25.53 36.07
CA MET A 1 6.56 25.44 34.99
C MET A 1 6.39 24.10 34.30
N VAL A 2 5.72 24.08 33.15
CA VAL A 2 5.69 22.87 32.30
C VAL A 2 7.00 22.87 31.53
N VAL A 3 7.90 21.96 31.86
CA VAL A 3 9.14 21.77 31.11
C VAL A 3 8.76 21.15 29.78
N SER A 4 8.60 22.00 28.76
CA SER A 4 8.46 21.58 27.36
C SER A 4 9.71 20.80 26.98
N HIS A 5 9.59 19.46 26.95
CA HIS A 5 10.63 18.61 26.39
C HIS A 5 10.50 18.71 24.87
N THR A 6 11.09 19.75 24.29
CA THR A 6 11.32 19.77 22.84
C THR A 6 12.35 18.70 22.53
N GLU A 7 11.89 17.54 22.06
CA GLU A 7 12.75 16.57 21.39
C GLU A 7 13.60 17.29 20.32
N PRO A 8 14.91 17.00 20.21
CA PRO A 8 15.73 17.59 19.18
C PRO A 8 15.14 17.23 17.81
N ARG A 9 14.84 18.25 16.99
CA ARG A 9 14.35 18.04 15.62
C ARG A 9 15.44 17.35 14.82
N VAL A 10 15.30 16.03 14.61
CA VAL A 10 16.11 15.30 13.63
C VAL A 10 15.71 15.81 12.26
N GLY A 11 16.68 16.32 11.50
CA GLY A 11 16.39 16.91 10.22
C GLY A 11 15.72 15.97 9.23
N GLY A 12 14.89 16.48 8.33
CA GLY A 12 14.11 15.67 7.38
C GLY A 12 15.02 14.80 6.50
N LEU A 13 16.19 15.31 6.12
CA LEU A 13 17.19 14.55 5.36
C LEU A 13 17.84 13.44 6.20
N ASP A 14 18.05 13.67 7.49
CA ASP A 14 18.65 12.69 8.40
C ASP A 14 17.71 11.52 8.69
N VAL A 15 16.40 11.77 8.75
CA VAL A 15 15.38 10.69 8.79
C VAL A 15 15.54 9.77 7.58
N LEU A 16 15.68 10.34 6.39
CA LEU A 16 15.79 9.57 5.14
C LEU A 16 17.11 8.83 5.08
N ARG A 17 18.22 9.47 5.46
CA ARG A 17 19.54 8.82 5.56
C ARG A 17 19.47 7.61 6.48
N ASN A 18 18.83 7.74 7.63
CA ASN A 18 18.66 6.63 8.57
C ASN A 18 17.71 5.55 8.06
N LEU A 19 16.67 5.93 7.32
CA LEU A 19 15.68 5.01 6.75
C LEU A 19 16.24 4.17 5.61
N VAL A 20 17.06 4.76 4.74
CA VAL A 20 17.45 4.13 3.46
C VAL A 20 18.95 4.11 3.17
N SER A 21 19.78 4.50 4.14
CA SER A 21 21.25 4.51 4.06
C SER A 21 21.78 5.25 2.82
N LEU A 22 21.39 6.52 2.65
CA LEU A 22 21.87 7.35 1.52
C LEU A 22 23.35 7.68 1.67
N ASN A 23 24.12 7.56 0.59
CA ASN A 23 25.49 8.06 0.54
C ASN A 23 25.53 9.56 0.15
N ALA A 24 26.71 10.18 0.17
CA ALA A 24 26.88 11.61 -0.10
C ALA A 24 26.46 12.01 -1.53
N ASP A 25 26.77 11.19 -2.53
CA ASP A 25 26.41 11.44 -3.94
C ASP A 25 24.91 11.37 -4.15
N GLU A 26 24.24 10.40 -3.52
CA GLU A 26 22.79 10.24 -3.55
C GLU A 26 22.09 11.43 -2.89
N VAL A 27 22.60 11.93 -1.76
CA VAL A 27 22.09 13.15 -1.13
C VAL A 27 22.24 14.34 -2.08
N ALA A 28 23.42 14.52 -2.67
CA ALA A 28 23.67 15.62 -3.60
C ALA A 28 22.77 15.55 -4.83
N ALA A 29 22.46 14.34 -5.33
CA ALA A 29 21.51 14.13 -6.41
C ALA A 29 20.08 14.56 -6.02
N ILE A 30 19.60 14.12 -4.86
CA ILE A 30 18.29 14.52 -4.34
C ILE A 30 18.21 16.05 -4.17
N ASP A 31 19.28 16.68 -3.69
CA ASP A 31 19.34 18.13 -3.55
C ASP A 31 19.27 18.89 -4.88
N ARG A 32 19.77 18.30 -5.97
CA ARG A 32 19.59 18.81 -7.34
C ARG A 32 18.20 18.49 -7.92
N GLY A 33 17.34 17.79 -7.20
CA GLY A 33 16.03 17.35 -7.67
C GLY A 33 16.06 16.06 -8.50
N GLU A 34 17.19 15.34 -8.52
CA GLU A 34 17.33 14.08 -9.23
C GLU A 34 16.83 12.91 -8.35
N PRO A 35 15.86 12.10 -8.81
CA PRO A 35 15.37 10.98 -8.02
C PRO A 35 16.40 9.84 -7.89
N VAL A 36 16.60 9.38 -6.66
CA VAL A 36 17.45 8.23 -6.33
C VAL A 36 16.59 6.99 -6.19
N VAL A 37 16.95 5.92 -6.90
CA VAL A 37 16.29 4.61 -6.78
C VAL A 37 17.34 3.52 -6.67
N LYS A 38 17.25 2.73 -5.61
CA LYS A 38 18.14 1.59 -5.34
C LYS A 38 17.40 0.39 -4.78
N THR A 39 18.01 -0.77 -4.87
CA THR A 39 17.51 -1.99 -4.22
C THR A 39 18.31 -2.25 -2.96
N LEU A 40 17.66 -2.73 -1.90
CA LEU A 40 18.36 -3.17 -0.70
C LEU A 40 18.56 -4.69 -0.76
N ASP A 41 19.60 -5.15 -0.07
CA ASP A 41 19.75 -6.58 0.15
C ASP A 41 18.74 -7.10 1.18
N ALA A 42 18.37 -8.35 0.99
CA ALA A 42 17.40 -9.04 1.81
C ALA A 42 17.91 -10.44 2.11
N GLN A 43 17.79 -10.83 3.38
CA GLN A 43 18.18 -12.15 3.87
C GLN A 43 17.26 -13.25 3.31
N GLU A 44 15.97 -12.93 3.16
CA GLU A 44 14.99 -13.85 2.58
C GLU A 44 15.15 -13.96 1.05
N LYS A 45 15.20 -15.19 0.54
CA LYS A 45 15.40 -15.47 -0.91
C LYS A 45 14.21 -15.05 -1.76
N ARG A 46 13.00 -15.02 -1.18
CA ARG A 46 11.81 -14.52 -1.88
C ARG A 46 11.64 -13.00 -1.81
N GLU A 47 12.49 -12.30 -1.07
CA GLU A 47 12.31 -10.87 -0.84
C GLU A 47 12.96 -10.00 -1.93
N VAL A 48 12.25 -8.94 -2.29
CA VAL A 48 12.80 -7.77 -2.98
C VAL A 48 12.51 -6.52 -2.16
N ALA A 49 13.54 -5.72 -1.94
CA ALA A 49 13.47 -4.45 -1.25
C ALA A 49 13.89 -3.33 -2.22
N ILE A 50 13.05 -2.30 -2.36
CA ILE A 50 13.31 -1.13 -3.19
C ILE A 50 13.17 0.15 -2.39
N VAL A 51 14.04 1.09 -2.69
CA VAL A 51 14.09 2.44 -2.15
C VAL A 51 13.95 3.41 -3.31
N ALA A 52 13.11 4.41 -3.11
CA ALA A 52 12.91 5.55 -3.99
C ALA A 52 12.96 6.81 -3.14
N VAL A 53 13.77 7.81 -3.51
CA VAL A 53 13.84 9.09 -2.81
C VAL A 53 13.86 10.22 -3.84
N ALA A 54 13.07 11.27 -3.59
CA ALA A 54 13.04 12.45 -4.43
C ALA A 54 12.79 13.72 -3.60
N TRP A 55 13.21 14.85 -4.14
CA TRP A 55 12.72 16.15 -3.73
C TRP A 55 11.41 16.45 -4.47
N VAL A 56 10.41 17.00 -3.78
CA VAL A 56 9.12 17.38 -4.35
C VAL A 56 8.80 18.81 -3.99
N ARG A 57 8.55 19.66 -4.99
CA ARG A 57 8.18 21.08 -4.80
C ARG A 57 6.69 21.21 -4.47
N ALA A 58 6.26 20.58 -3.38
CA ALA A 58 4.92 20.68 -2.84
C ALA A 58 4.95 20.51 -1.32
N PRO A 59 3.98 21.08 -0.57
CA PRO A 59 3.80 20.78 0.84
C PRO A 59 3.42 19.31 1.08
N LYS A 60 3.90 18.72 2.18
CA LYS A 60 3.60 17.32 2.55
C LYS A 60 2.11 17.07 2.79
N GLU A 61 1.39 18.08 3.25
CA GLU A 61 -0.06 18.03 3.50
C GLU A 61 -0.82 17.84 2.18
N CYS A 62 -0.40 18.55 1.11
CA CYS A 62 -1.03 18.37 -0.20
C CYS A 62 -0.79 16.97 -0.76
N PHE A 63 0.41 16.41 -0.57
CA PHE A 63 0.69 15.02 -0.94
C PHE A 63 -0.21 14.03 -0.21
N VAL A 64 -0.44 14.22 1.09
CA VAL A 64 -1.34 13.37 1.87
C VAL A 64 -2.78 13.44 1.37
N GLU A 65 -3.28 14.62 1.01
CA GLU A 65 -4.61 14.74 0.41
C GLU A 65 -4.73 13.97 -0.91
N LYS A 66 -3.66 13.92 -1.72
CA LYS A 66 -3.63 13.04 -2.91
C LYS A 66 -3.62 11.56 -2.55
N VAL A 67 -2.86 11.16 -1.53
CA VAL A 67 -2.87 9.76 -1.06
C VAL A 67 -4.25 9.35 -0.55
N LYS A 68 -4.95 10.23 0.17
CA LYS A 68 -6.31 9.98 0.67
C LYS A 68 -7.32 9.81 -0.45
N ASP A 69 -7.14 10.54 -1.55
CA ASP A 69 -7.86 10.39 -2.82
C ASP A 69 -7.18 9.36 -3.75
N ILE A 70 -6.88 8.17 -3.19
CA ILE A 70 -6.10 7.13 -3.88
C ILE A 70 -6.74 6.69 -5.20
N GLU A 71 -8.08 6.72 -5.28
CA GLU A 71 -8.83 6.32 -6.47
C GLU A 71 -8.52 7.20 -7.68
N HIS A 72 -8.20 8.50 -7.48
CA HIS A 72 -7.72 9.38 -8.53
C HIS A 72 -6.21 9.37 -8.64
N PHE A 73 -5.51 9.42 -7.50
CA PHE A 73 -4.07 9.58 -7.47
C PHE A 73 -3.33 8.40 -8.10
N LYS A 74 -3.80 7.17 -7.86
CA LYS A 74 -3.17 5.94 -8.38
C LYS A 74 -3.45 5.71 -9.87
N LYS A 75 -4.41 6.42 -10.49
CA LYS A 75 -4.81 6.19 -11.89
C LYS A 75 -3.62 6.35 -12.84
N ASN A 76 -3.37 5.29 -13.59
CA ASN A 76 -2.45 5.25 -14.72
C ASN A 76 -2.86 4.09 -15.64
N PRO A 77 -2.28 3.95 -16.85
CA PRO A 77 -2.67 2.89 -17.79
C PRO A 77 -2.55 1.45 -17.25
N ALA A 78 -1.76 1.20 -16.20
CA ALA A 78 -1.65 -0.11 -15.58
C ALA A 78 -2.75 -0.37 -14.52
N VAL A 79 -3.46 0.64 -14.02
CA VAL A 79 -4.55 0.48 -13.06
C VAL A 79 -5.87 0.31 -13.81
N LEU A 80 -6.33 -0.93 -13.92
CA LEU A 80 -7.54 -1.29 -14.66
C LEU A 80 -8.80 -0.91 -13.88
N GLN A 81 -8.79 -1.20 -12.59
CA GLN A 81 -9.89 -0.90 -11.68
C GLN A 81 -9.33 -0.54 -10.30
N ILE A 82 -10.05 0.32 -9.59
CA ILE A 82 -9.74 0.71 -8.22
C ILE A 82 -11.03 1.05 -7.50
N GLY A 83 -11.06 0.77 -6.20
CA GLY A 83 -12.17 1.06 -5.30
C GLY A 83 -11.69 1.24 -3.86
N LYS A 84 -12.19 2.24 -3.15
CA LYS A 84 -11.98 2.43 -1.71
C LYS A 84 -13.08 1.74 -0.91
N PHE A 85 -12.71 1.09 0.20
CA PHE A 85 -13.71 0.50 1.11
C PHE A 85 -14.32 1.57 2.01
N GLN A 86 -15.60 1.41 2.30
CA GLN A 86 -16.27 2.21 3.32
C GLN A 86 -15.95 1.68 4.72
N ASN A 87 -16.26 2.49 5.74
CA ASN A 87 -16.22 2.08 7.13
C ASN A 87 -17.65 2.13 7.72
N PRO A 88 -18.32 0.99 7.95
CA PRO A 88 -17.84 -0.38 7.78
C PRO A 88 -17.82 -0.83 6.30
N ALA A 89 -16.98 -1.81 5.97
CA ALA A 89 -16.86 -2.36 4.61
C ALA A 89 -18.15 -3.08 4.16
N GLN A 90 -18.56 -2.85 2.92
CA GLN A 90 -19.84 -3.29 2.36
C GLN A 90 -19.67 -4.05 1.04
N LYS A 91 -20.67 -4.87 0.69
CA LYS A 91 -20.68 -5.61 -0.60
C LYS A 91 -20.51 -4.67 -1.80
N ARG A 92 -21.17 -3.51 -1.76
CA ARG A 92 -21.14 -2.51 -2.84
C ARG A 92 -19.76 -1.93 -3.15
N ASP A 93 -18.84 -2.00 -2.19
CA ASP A 93 -17.47 -1.51 -2.37
C ASP A 93 -16.72 -2.32 -3.45
N LEU A 94 -17.18 -3.55 -3.74
CA LEU A 94 -16.60 -4.46 -4.73
C LEU A 94 -17.43 -4.57 -6.02
N ASP A 95 -18.50 -3.79 -6.19
CA ASP A 95 -19.42 -3.91 -7.35
C ASP A 95 -18.73 -3.66 -8.70
N ARG A 96 -17.65 -2.87 -8.68
CA ARG A 96 -16.84 -2.56 -9.86
C ARG A 96 -15.76 -3.61 -10.17
N LEU A 97 -15.47 -4.54 -9.26
CA LEU A 97 -14.43 -5.56 -9.47
C LEU A 97 -14.90 -6.57 -10.50
N THR A 98 -14.17 -6.76 -11.60
CA THR A 98 -14.51 -7.78 -12.61
C THR A 98 -13.42 -8.83 -12.75
N LEU A 99 -13.81 -10.01 -13.24
CA LEU A 99 -12.91 -11.09 -13.65
C LEU A 99 -12.90 -11.16 -15.18
N ASP A 100 -11.72 -11.35 -15.76
CA ASP A 100 -11.55 -11.65 -17.18
C ASP A 100 -11.61 -13.17 -17.44
N ALA A 101 -11.55 -13.55 -18.71
CA ALA A 101 -11.66 -14.95 -19.13
C ALA A 101 -10.53 -15.83 -18.59
N ASP A 102 -9.31 -15.30 -18.50
CA ASP A 102 -8.14 -16.04 -18.00
C ASP A 102 -8.24 -16.26 -16.49
N GLU A 103 -8.71 -15.26 -15.74
CA GLU A 103 -9.01 -15.37 -14.32
C GLU A 103 -10.13 -16.41 -14.06
N LEU A 104 -11.22 -16.37 -14.83
CA LEU A 104 -12.30 -17.35 -14.72
C LEU A 104 -11.82 -18.78 -15.02
N SER A 105 -11.01 -18.95 -16.07
CA SER A 105 -10.40 -20.23 -16.42
C SER A 105 -9.48 -20.76 -15.31
N ALA A 106 -8.69 -19.87 -14.71
CA ALA A 106 -7.84 -20.22 -13.57
C ALA A 106 -8.68 -20.69 -12.38
N LEU A 107 -9.76 -19.97 -12.02
CA LEU A 107 -10.65 -20.33 -10.92
C LEU A 107 -11.36 -21.69 -11.14
N ARG A 108 -11.77 -22.00 -12.37
CA ARG A 108 -12.40 -23.28 -12.73
C ARG A 108 -11.52 -24.49 -12.39
N SER A 109 -10.22 -24.37 -12.66
CA SER A 109 -9.25 -25.44 -12.46
C SER A 109 -8.74 -25.54 -11.01
N CYS A 110 -9.04 -24.56 -10.15
CA CYS A 110 -8.46 -24.47 -8.82
C CYS A 110 -8.82 -25.65 -7.90
N ARG A 111 -7.80 -26.11 -7.19
CA ARG A 111 -7.85 -27.11 -6.12
C ARG A 111 -7.01 -26.59 -4.95
N VAL A 112 -7.36 -26.98 -3.73
CA VAL A 112 -6.51 -26.67 -2.57
C VAL A 112 -5.14 -27.29 -2.81
N GLY A 113 -4.09 -26.50 -2.65
CA GLY A 113 -2.73 -26.90 -2.96
C GLY A 113 -2.33 -26.86 -4.45
N ASN A 114 -3.28 -26.60 -5.36
CA ASN A 114 -3.04 -26.47 -6.79
C ASN A 114 -4.05 -25.49 -7.43
N CYS A 115 -3.78 -24.21 -7.29
CA CYS A 115 -4.55 -23.11 -7.85
C CYS A 115 -3.60 -22.03 -8.37
N SER A 116 -3.91 -21.49 -9.56
CA SER A 116 -3.10 -20.40 -10.14
C SER A 116 -3.41 -19.03 -9.53
N VAL A 117 -4.49 -18.93 -8.75
CA VAL A 117 -4.92 -17.73 -8.04
C VAL A 117 -4.66 -17.95 -6.56
N LYS A 118 -4.01 -16.98 -5.91
CA LYS A 118 -3.74 -17.00 -4.47
C LYS A 118 -5.04 -16.85 -3.71
N LEU A 119 -5.50 -17.93 -3.07
CA LEU A 119 -6.78 -17.97 -2.35
C LEU A 119 -6.66 -18.81 -1.07
N PRO A 120 -7.48 -18.51 -0.04
CA PRO A 120 -7.68 -19.40 1.09
C PRO A 120 -8.34 -20.72 0.67
N ALA A 121 -8.14 -21.78 1.47
CA ALA A 121 -8.75 -23.09 1.18
C ALA A 121 -10.27 -23.02 1.14
N ILE A 122 -10.88 -22.25 2.07
CA ILE A 122 -12.33 -22.09 2.14
C ILE A 122 -12.90 -21.52 0.84
N THR A 123 -12.26 -20.51 0.24
CA THR A 123 -12.70 -19.90 -1.02
C THR A 123 -12.57 -20.86 -2.19
N ILE A 124 -11.46 -21.61 -2.26
CA ILE A 124 -11.27 -22.63 -3.29
C ILE A 124 -12.36 -23.70 -3.20
N GLU A 125 -12.71 -24.14 -1.99
CA GLU A 125 -13.77 -25.12 -1.77
C GLU A 125 -15.16 -24.57 -2.10
N ARG A 126 -15.46 -23.32 -1.72
CA ARG A 126 -16.70 -22.63 -2.10
C ARG A 126 -16.86 -22.54 -3.61
N LEU A 127 -15.81 -22.11 -4.34
CA LEU A 127 -15.84 -22.05 -5.81
C LEU A 127 -16.14 -23.41 -6.45
N ARG A 128 -15.64 -24.50 -5.88
CA ARG A 128 -15.91 -25.85 -6.39
C ARG A 128 -17.32 -26.34 -6.10
N ARG A 129 -17.88 -25.97 -4.96
CA ARG A 129 -19.20 -26.43 -4.50
C ARG A 129 -20.34 -25.57 -5.05
N GLU A 130 -20.14 -24.26 -5.14
CA GLU A 130 -21.20 -23.27 -5.38
C GLU A 130 -21.28 -22.78 -6.82
N VAL A 131 -20.28 -23.10 -7.67
CA VAL A 131 -20.24 -22.70 -9.08
C VAL A 131 -20.39 -23.92 -9.97
N ASN A 132 -21.49 -23.97 -10.72
CA ASN A 132 -21.63 -24.90 -11.84
C ASN A 132 -20.90 -24.31 -13.07
N TRP A 133 -19.67 -24.75 -13.32
CA TRP A 133 -18.82 -24.25 -14.41
C TRP A 133 -19.32 -24.55 -15.82
N SER A 134 -20.40 -25.33 -15.97
CA SER A 134 -21.05 -25.60 -17.26
C SER A 134 -22.32 -24.76 -17.46
N ALA A 135 -22.78 -24.04 -16.43
CA ALA A 135 -23.96 -23.18 -16.51
C ALA A 135 -23.63 -21.83 -17.19
N PRO A 136 -24.61 -21.19 -17.85
CA PRO A 136 -24.39 -19.91 -18.53
C PRO A 136 -24.01 -18.75 -17.58
N ASP A 137 -24.40 -18.84 -16.30
CA ASP A 137 -24.17 -17.82 -15.27
C ASP A 137 -22.90 -18.07 -14.43
N HIS A 138 -22.08 -19.07 -14.76
CA HIS A 138 -20.90 -19.47 -13.96
C HIS A 138 -19.96 -18.30 -13.63
N ALA A 139 -19.76 -17.38 -14.58
CA ALA A 139 -18.90 -16.21 -14.39
C ALA A 139 -19.44 -15.26 -13.31
N GLN A 140 -20.75 -15.00 -13.34
CA GLN A 140 -21.42 -14.17 -12.33
C GLN A 140 -21.39 -14.85 -10.96
N ARG A 141 -21.62 -16.16 -10.91
CA ARG A 141 -21.59 -16.93 -9.67
C ARG A 141 -20.18 -16.98 -9.06
N ALA A 142 -19.15 -17.22 -9.88
CA ALA A 142 -17.76 -17.20 -9.43
C ALA A 142 -17.35 -15.83 -8.89
N LEU A 143 -17.71 -14.75 -9.60
CA LEU A 143 -17.46 -13.39 -9.15
C LEU A 143 -18.16 -13.07 -7.83
N SER A 144 -19.42 -13.54 -7.66
CA SER A 144 -20.15 -13.39 -6.41
C SER A 144 -19.42 -14.08 -5.23
N VAL A 145 -18.94 -15.30 -5.41
CA VAL A 145 -18.18 -16.02 -4.37
C VAL A 145 -16.90 -15.24 -4.01
N ILE A 146 -16.14 -14.79 -5.01
CA ILE A 146 -14.91 -14.02 -4.79
C ILE A 146 -15.21 -12.72 -4.02
N ARG A 147 -16.20 -11.93 -4.44
CA ARG A 147 -16.52 -10.65 -3.78
C ARG A 147 -16.97 -10.86 -2.34
N GLU A 148 -17.76 -11.91 -2.08
CA GLU A 148 -18.20 -12.24 -0.72
C GLU A 148 -17.05 -12.65 0.19
N ASP A 149 -16.15 -13.51 -0.30
CA ASP A 149 -15.02 -13.97 0.49
C ASP A 149 -13.99 -12.85 0.75
N LEU A 150 -13.69 -12.02 -0.26
CA LEU A 150 -12.83 -10.84 -0.05
C LEU A 150 -13.40 -9.91 1.02
N LEU A 151 -14.72 -9.70 1.03
CA LEU A 151 -15.37 -8.89 2.06
C LEU A 151 -15.29 -9.55 3.45
N ASN A 152 -15.46 -10.86 3.53
CA ASN A 152 -15.33 -11.60 4.79
C ASN A 152 -13.90 -11.57 5.33
N ASP A 153 -12.91 -11.69 4.46
CA ASP A 153 -11.48 -11.60 4.81
C ASP A 153 -11.15 -10.20 5.35
N ILE A 154 -11.64 -9.14 4.69
CA ILE A 154 -11.48 -7.76 5.16
C ILE A 154 -12.13 -7.55 6.53
N ARG A 155 -13.35 -8.05 6.73
CA ARG A 155 -14.06 -7.92 8.02
C ARG A 155 -13.34 -8.66 9.13
N SER A 156 -12.81 -9.84 8.85
CA SER A 156 -12.00 -10.63 9.78
C SER A 156 -10.72 -9.89 10.17
N TYR A 157 -10.03 -9.30 9.19
CA TYR A 157 -8.86 -8.45 9.41
C TYR A 157 -9.19 -7.19 10.22
N LEU A 158 -10.28 -6.48 9.91
CA LEU A 158 -10.69 -5.28 10.65
C LEU A 158 -11.05 -5.59 12.11
N ALA A 159 -11.67 -6.74 12.36
CA ALA A 159 -12.07 -7.14 13.71
C ALA A 159 -10.89 -7.68 14.55
N ALA A 160 -10.07 -8.56 13.97
CA ALA A 160 -9.01 -9.27 14.69
C ALA A 160 -7.61 -8.68 14.46
N GLY A 161 -7.47 -7.68 13.60
CA GLY A 161 -6.18 -7.12 13.22
C GLY A 161 -5.33 -8.08 12.39
N ASN A 162 -4.01 -8.01 12.58
CA ASN A 162 -3.06 -8.84 11.83
C ASN A 162 -3.27 -10.35 12.02
N SER A 163 -3.86 -10.80 13.15
CA SER A 163 -4.23 -12.21 13.34
C SER A 163 -5.42 -12.66 12.48
N GLY A 164 -6.21 -11.73 11.94
CA GLY A 164 -7.30 -11.98 10.99
C GLY A 164 -6.86 -11.98 9.52
N LEU A 165 -5.56 -11.81 9.24
CA LEU A 165 -5.04 -11.94 7.89
C LEU A 165 -5.13 -13.38 7.40
N ILE A 166 -5.45 -13.54 6.12
CA ILE A 166 -5.67 -14.85 5.52
C ILE A 166 -4.40 -15.70 5.45
N GLU A 167 -4.64 -16.97 5.16
CA GLU A 167 -3.62 -17.94 4.81
C GLU A 167 -3.88 -18.44 3.38
N TYR A 168 -2.89 -18.27 2.50
CA TYR A 168 -2.97 -18.83 1.16
C TYR A 168 -2.80 -20.35 1.19
N ARG A 169 -3.66 -21.01 0.41
CA ARG A 169 -3.68 -22.46 0.19
C ARG A 169 -3.76 -22.79 -1.31
N ASP A 170 -3.26 -21.88 -2.16
CA ASP A 170 -3.18 -22.05 -3.60
C ASP A 170 -2.11 -23.07 -4.01
N LYS A 171 -1.05 -23.21 -3.21
CA LYS A 171 0.05 -24.17 -3.42
C LYS A 171 0.16 -25.14 -2.26
N SER A 172 0.90 -26.22 -2.46
CA SER A 172 1.12 -27.26 -1.45
C SER A 172 1.67 -26.70 -0.13
N LYS A 173 2.56 -25.72 -0.21
CA LYS A 173 3.03 -24.96 0.94
C LYS A 173 2.08 -23.80 1.19
N ALA A 174 1.50 -23.78 2.38
CA ALA A 174 0.70 -22.67 2.86
C ALA A 174 1.56 -21.43 3.16
N VAL A 175 0.95 -20.25 3.01
CA VAL A 175 1.56 -18.97 3.34
C VAL A 175 0.62 -18.19 4.24
N ARG A 176 1.02 -17.97 5.49
CA ARG A 176 0.28 -17.15 6.45
C ARG A 176 0.71 -15.70 6.29
N LEU A 177 -0.20 -14.82 5.88
CA LEU A 177 0.13 -13.42 5.64
C LEU A 177 0.54 -12.67 6.91
N ALA A 178 0.04 -13.09 8.07
CA ALA A 178 0.47 -12.56 9.36
C ALA A 178 1.99 -12.78 9.61
N ASP A 179 2.50 -13.96 9.28
CA ASP A 179 3.92 -14.32 9.48
C ASP A 179 4.81 -13.55 8.49
N GLU A 180 4.37 -13.41 7.23
CA GLU A 180 5.08 -12.61 6.22
C GLU A 180 5.11 -11.13 6.60
N LEU A 181 4.00 -10.57 7.09
CA LEU A 181 3.94 -9.20 7.59
C LEU A 181 4.89 -8.99 8.78
N GLN A 182 4.88 -9.89 9.77
CA GLN A 182 5.75 -9.80 10.94
C GLN A 182 7.24 -9.80 10.53
N SER A 183 7.60 -10.67 9.59
CA SER A 183 8.95 -10.73 9.02
C SER A 183 9.33 -9.42 8.31
N LEU A 184 8.43 -8.86 7.50
CA LEU A 184 8.65 -7.58 6.79
C LEU A 184 8.81 -6.41 7.76
N LEU A 185 7.98 -6.33 8.81
CA LEU A 185 8.08 -5.32 9.88
C LEU A 185 9.41 -5.40 10.64
N GLY A 186 10.03 -6.57 10.73
CA GLY A 186 11.35 -6.75 11.33
C GLY A 186 12.47 -6.01 10.60
N SER A 187 12.23 -5.58 9.36
CA SER A 187 13.22 -4.87 8.52
C SER A 187 13.10 -3.35 8.56
N TRP A 188 12.10 -2.80 9.27
CA TRP A 188 11.98 -1.35 9.43
C TRP A 188 13.01 -0.84 10.44
N PRO A 189 13.58 0.36 10.24
CA PRO A 189 14.55 0.91 11.19
C PRO A 189 13.96 1.03 12.59
N ASP A 190 14.82 0.82 13.59
CA ASP A 190 14.47 0.85 15.01
C ASP A 190 15.12 2.02 15.75
N ARG A 191 15.90 2.89 15.08
CA ARG A 191 16.64 3.97 15.74
C ARG A 191 15.83 5.25 15.97
N ASP A 192 14.81 5.49 15.16
CA ASP A 192 13.93 6.65 15.28
C ASP A 192 12.68 6.28 16.09
N GLN A 193 12.45 6.98 17.20
CA GLN A 193 11.33 6.68 18.11
C GLN A 193 9.95 6.87 17.47
N SER A 194 9.82 7.83 16.54
CA SER A 194 8.57 8.04 15.81
C SER A 194 8.29 6.89 14.84
N ILE A 195 9.33 6.39 14.16
CA ILE A 195 9.22 5.19 13.32
C ILE A 195 8.92 3.96 14.19
N GLN A 196 9.53 3.82 15.36
CA GLN A 196 9.24 2.72 16.29
C GLN A 196 7.77 2.72 16.74
N ALA A 197 7.24 3.88 17.16
CA ALA A 197 5.85 4.00 17.57
C ALA A 197 4.89 3.64 16.41
N PHE A 198 5.17 4.12 15.20
CA PHE A 198 4.36 3.82 14.03
C PHE A 198 4.46 2.34 13.60
N ARG A 199 5.66 1.76 13.66
CA ARG A 199 5.88 0.32 13.44
C ARG A 199 5.07 -0.51 14.41
N GLN A 200 5.02 -0.11 15.69
CA GLN A 200 4.24 -0.81 16.71
C GLN A 200 2.73 -0.73 16.41
N TYR A 201 2.23 0.44 16.03
CA TYR A 201 0.86 0.60 15.56
C TYR A 201 0.53 -0.36 14.40
N VAL A 202 1.39 -0.43 13.38
CA VAL A 202 1.17 -1.35 12.23
C VAL A 202 1.21 -2.81 12.65
N ALA A 203 2.10 -3.18 13.59
CA ALA A 203 2.27 -4.54 14.10
C ALA A 203 1.09 -5.00 14.98
N GLU A 204 0.47 -4.08 15.71
CA GLU A 204 -0.55 -4.39 16.72
C GLU A 204 -1.96 -3.93 16.32
N TYR A 205 -2.13 -3.33 15.13
CA TYR A 205 -3.43 -2.88 14.62
C TYR A 205 -4.52 -3.96 14.75
N PRO A 206 -5.74 -3.62 15.21
CA PRO A 206 -6.19 -2.32 15.71
C PRO A 206 -6.01 -2.15 17.24
N ARG A 207 -5.35 -3.10 17.92
CA ARG A 207 -5.36 -3.22 19.39
C ARG A 207 -4.59 -2.11 20.11
N LYS A 208 -3.59 -1.51 19.45
CA LYS A 208 -2.80 -0.41 20.01
C LYS A 208 -2.94 0.84 19.14
N PRO A 209 -3.96 1.68 19.38
CA PRO A 209 -4.12 2.91 18.63
C PRO A 209 -2.96 3.88 18.90
N LEU A 210 -2.65 4.70 17.90
CA LEU A 210 -1.64 5.76 17.97
C LEU A 210 -2.35 7.08 17.62
N PRO A 211 -2.17 8.16 18.40
CA PRO A 211 -2.73 9.47 18.07
C PRO A 211 -2.27 9.97 16.69
N ASP A 212 -3.08 10.84 16.09
CA ASP A 212 -2.78 11.46 14.79
C ASP A 212 -2.53 10.47 13.65
N VAL A 213 -3.14 9.28 13.75
CA VAL A 213 -3.20 8.29 12.68
C VAL A 213 -4.59 8.22 12.08
N GLU A 214 -4.68 8.41 10.76
CA GLU A 214 -5.85 8.06 9.97
C GLU A 214 -5.53 6.85 9.08
N ASP A 215 -6.53 6.01 8.80
CA ASP A 215 -6.35 4.84 7.95
C ASP A 215 -7.53 4.59 7.01
N PHE A 216 -7.25 3.86 5.92
CA PHE A 216 -8.26 3.40 4.99
C PHE A 216 -7.82 2.11 4.28
N LEU A 217 -8.80 1.37 3.75
CA LEU A 217 -8.54 0.26 2.84
C LEU A 217 -8.98 0.61 1.43
N TYR A 218 -8.25 0.10 0.44
CA TYR A 218 -8.66 0.11 -0.95
C TYR A 218 -8.29 -1.21 -1.64
N TRP A 219 -8.97 -1.51 -2.73
CA TRP A 219 -8.60 -2.57 -3.65
C TRP A 219 -8.26 -1.99 -5.02
N SER A 220 -7.40 -2.70 -5.76
CA SER A 220 -7.10 -2.36 -7.15
C SER A 220 -6.87 -3.61 -7.97
N LYS A 221 -7.24 -3.54 -9.25
CA LYS A 221 -6.86 -4.50 -10.28
C LYS A 221 -5.83 -3.85 -11.19
N GLU A 222 -4.61 -4.35 -11.16
CA GLU A 222 -3.47 -3.72 -11.84
C GLU A 222 -2.78 -4.70 -12.80
N HIS A 223 -2.38 -4.23 -13.97
CA HIS A 223 -1.59 -5.00 -14.92
C HIS A 223 -0.13 -5.08 -14.45
N VAL A 224 0.18 -6.14 -13.68
CA VAL A 224 1.53 -6.40 -13.16
C VAL A 224 2.12 -7.62 -13.87
N GLY A 225 3.05 -7.42 -14.79
CA GLY A 225 3.65 -8.53 -15.54
C GLY A 225 2.69 -9.11 -16.58
N ARG A 226 2.35 -10.40 -16.47
CA ARG A 226 1.55 -11.11 -17.48
C ARG A 226 0.08 -11.28 -17.12
N LYS A 227 -0.24 -11.27 -15.82
CA LYS A 227 -1.60 -11.44 -15.31
C LYS A 227 -2.00 -10.19 -14.52
N PRO A 228 -3.24 -9.70 -14.64
CA PRO A 228 -3.71 -8.66 -13.74
C PRO A 228 -3.69 -9.18 -12.30
N VAL A 229 -3.39 -8.29 -11.36
CA VAL A 229 -3.34 -8.57 -9.92
C VAL A 229 -4.45 -7.80 -9.26
N VAL A 230 -5.36 -8.51 -8.60
CA VAL A 230 -6.28 -7.92 -7.64
C VAL A 230 -5.59 -7.88 -6.29
N SER A 231 -5.40 -6.68 -5.74
CA SER A 231 -4.78 -6.46 -4.44
C SER A 231 -5.73 -5.71 -3.51
N ILE A 232 -5.60 -5.96 -2.21
CA ILE A 232 -6.21 -5.15 -1.14
C ILE A 232 -5.09 -4.60 -0.28
N THR A 233 -5.12 -3.30 -0.03
CA THR A 233 -4.09 -2.59 0.74
C THR A 233 -4.74 -1.81 1.87
N HIS A 234 -4.18 -1.94 3.06
CA HIS A 234 -4.46 -1.06 4.19
C HIS A 234 -3.40 0.05 4.24
N VAL A 235 -3.85 1.29 4.18
CA VAL A 235 -3.02 2.49 4.25
C VAL A 235 -3.25 3.14 5.60
N ALA A 236 -2.17 3.33 6.38
CA ALA A 236 -2.19 4.12 7.60
C ALA A 236 -1.28 5.33 7.43
N ILE A 237 -1.73 6.51 7.87
CA ILE A 237 -1.06 7.80 7.72
C ILE A 237 -0.89 8.40 9.11
N HIS A 238 0.33 8.50 9.60
CA HIS A 238 0.68 9.12 10.87
C HIS A 238 1.21 10.54 10.62
N HIS A 239 0.46 11.51 11.12
CA HIS A 239 0.76 12.93 10.99
C HIS A 239 1.69 13.39 12.12
N ARG A 240 2.78 14.06 11.76
CA ARG A 240 3.65 14.78 12.69
C ARG A 240 3.89 16.18 12.14
N PRO A 241 4.25 17.16 13.00
CA PRO A 241 4.41 18.54 12.56
C PRO A 241 5.40 18.74 11.39
N ASP A 242 6.48 17.96 11.38
CA ASP A 242 7.62 18.09 10.47
C ASP A 242 7.77 16.94 9.48
N ARG A 243 6.93 15.90 9.60
CA ARG A 243 6.97 14.71 8.74
C ARG A 243 5.65 13.93 8.75
N ILE A 244 5.43 13.13 7.73
CA ILE A 244 4.28 12.23 7.63
C ILE A 244 4.80 10.85 7.27
N PHE A 245 4.38 9.84 8.04
CA PHE A 245 4.66 8.44 7.76
C PHE A 245 3.42 7.78 7.15
N ILE A 246 3.60 7.02 6.07
CA ILE A 246 2.52 6.27 5.43
C ILE A 246 2.91 4.80 5.32
N ALA A 247 2.19 3.93 6.00
CA ALA A 247 2.34 2.49 5.86
C ALA A 247 1.36 1.99 4.79
N SER A 248 1.86 1.32 3.75
CA SER A 248 1.05 0.59 2.78
C SER A 248 1.21 -0.91 3.01
N LYS A 249 0.24 -1.53 3.68
CA LYS A 249 0.27 -2.94 4.05
C LYS A 249 -0.61 -3.76 3.11
N GLN A 250 -0.05 -4.79 2.48
CA GLN A 250 -0.82 -5.76 1.72
C GLN A 250 -1.70 -6.59 2.66
N ILE A 251 -3.01 -6.64 2.36
CA ILE A 251 -3.98 -7.52 3.00
C ILE A 251 -4.25 -8.75 2.12
N TYR A 252 -4.20 -8.58 0.80
CA TYR A 252 -4.41 -9.64 -0.18
C TYR A 252 -3.74 -9.28 -1.52
N ALA A 253 -3.31 -10.29 -2.27
CA ALA A 253 -2.92 -10.19 -3.67
C ALA A 253 -3.21 -11.51 -4.40
N SER A 254 -3.90 -11.46 -5.54
CA SER A 254 -4.32 -12.66 -6.27
C SER A 254 -3.17 -13.39 -6.98
N HIS A 255 -2.05 -12.71 -7.25
CA HIS A 255 -0.86 -13.28 -7.91
C HIS A 255 0.44 -12.62 -7.45
N TYR A 256 1.56 -13.31 -7.71
CA TYR A 256 2.95 -12.90 -7.53
C TYR A 256 3.42 -12.63 -6.10
N PHE A 257 2.59 -11.99 -5.26
CA PHE A 257 3.00 -11.47 -3.96
C PHE A 257 2.46 -12.31 -2.80
N ASP A 258 3.38 -12.82 -1.98
CA ASP A 258 3.10 -13.50 -0.72
C ASP A 258 3.03 -12.52 0.47
N GLY A 259 3.35 -11.24 0.24
CA GLY A 259 3.30 -10.18 1.24
C GLY A 259 4.00 -8.92 0.74
N SER A 260 3.54 -7.74 1.14
CA SER A 260 4.20 -6.47 0.83
C SER A 260 3.96 -5.46 1.93
N LEU A 261 5.00 -4.71 2.29
CA LEU A 261 4.92 -3.63 3.25
C LEU A 261 5.76 -2.45 2.75
N GLY A 262 5.07 -1.35 2.47
CA GLY A 262 5.65 -0.07 2.12
C GLY A 262 5.67 0.89 3.30
N LEU A 263 6.74 1.67 3.42
CA LEU A 263 6.84 2.86 4.26
C LEU A 263 7.20 4.05 3.36
N THR A 264 6.30 5.03 3.30
CA THR A 264 6.57 6.33 2.72
C THR A 264 6.83 7.33 3.83
N VAL A 265 7.82 8.21 3.64
CA VAL A 265 8.09 9.34 4.53
C VAL A 265 8.12 10.60 3.70
N ALA A 266 7.22 11.53 4.01
CA ALA A 266 7.24 12.90 3.51
C ALA A 266 7.77 13.80 4.63
N ALA A 267 8.92 14.44 4.45
CA ALA A 267 9.57 15.21 5.51
C ALA A 267 9.92 16.62 5.02
N ASP A 268 9.72 17.61 5.89
CA ASP A 268 10.11 18.98 5.61
C ASP A 268 11.65 19.12 5.59
N PRO A 269 12.20 20.06 4.82
CA PRO A 269 13.62 20.38 4.91
C PRO A 269 13.94 21.13 6.21
N ASP A 270 15.19 20.98 6.66
CA ASP A 270 15.68 21.66 7.87
C ASP A 270 15.77 23.17 7.68
N ASN A 271 16.04 23.59 6.43
CA ASN A 271 16.02 24.98 6.04
C ASN A 271 14.58 25.40 5.71
N PRO A 272 13.92 26.21 6.57
CA PRO A 272 12.52 26.61 6.39
C PRO A 272 12.30 27.50 5.16
N THR A 273 13.36 28.07 4.57
CA THR A 273 13.25 28.87 3.33
C THR A 273 13.12 28.00 2.09
N ARG A 274 13.54 26.73 2.16
CA ARG A 274 13.42 25.78 1.06
C ARG A 274 11.98 25.27 1.02
N ARG A 275 11.23 25.62 -0.03
CA ARG A 275 9.83 25.19 -0.19
C ARG A 275 9.76 23.83 -0.86
N GLY A 276 9.12 22.88 -0.19
CA GLY A 276 8.90 21.52 -0.69
C GLY A 276 9.08 20.50 0.42
N MET A 277 9.16 19.24 0.03
CA MET A 277 9.40 18.13 0.94
C MET A 277 10.40 17.15 0.30
N TYR A 278 11.08 16.41 1.16
CA TYR A 278 11.66 15.15 0.74
C TYR A 278 10.60 14.05 0.79
N LEU A 279 10.59 13.18 -0.22
CA LEU A 279 9.75 12.01 -0.29
C LEU A 279 10.62 10.76 -0.40
N ALA A 280 10.63 9.91 0.63
CA ALA A 280 11.16 8.55 0.52
C ALA A 280 10.03 7.53 0.48
N TYR A 281 10.25 6.48 -0.28
CA TYR A 281 9.44 5.28 -0.33
C TYR A 281 10.35 4.07 -0.21
N VAL A 282 10.09 3.23 0.79
CA VAL A 282 10.73 1.93 0.97
C VAL A 282 9.65 0.89 0.85
N ASN A 283 9.83 -0.09 -0.02
CA ASN A 283 8.92 -1.22 -0.11
C ASN A 283 9.66 -2.53 -0.11
N ARG A 284 9.20 -3.44 0.75
CA ARG A 284 9.68 -4.82 0.83
C ARG A 284 8.54 -5.74 0.46
N SER A 285 8.76 -6.61 -0.53
CA SER A 285 7.76 -7.54 -1.04
C SER A 285 8.32 -8.96 -1.10
N ARG A 286 7.47 -9.94 -0.82
CA ARG A 286 7.73 -11.37 -0.96
C ARG A 286 7.16 -11.83 -2.30
N ILE A 287 8.02 -12.30 -3.19
CA ILE A 287 7.65 -12.70 -4.54
C ILE A 287 7.79 -14.22 -4.65
N ASP A 288 6.71 -14.89 -5.02
CA ASP A 288 6.63 -16.35 -5.03
C ASP A 288 7.60 -17.00 -6.03
N ALA A 289 7.76 -16.40 -7.21
CA ALA A 289 8.62 -16.88 -8.28
C ALA A 289 10.11 -16.88 -7.93
N LEU A 290 10.53 -16.13 -6.89
CA LEU A 290 11.94 -16.05 -6.49
C LEU A 290 12.41 -17.22 -5.62
N GLY A 291 11.50 -18.09 -5.16
CA GLY A 291 11.84 -19.23 -4.32
C GLY A 291 12.41 -20.46 -5.05
N GLY A 292 12.38 -20.49 -6.39
CA GLY A 292 12.77 -21.64 -7.21
C GLY A 292 14.27 -21.73 -7.54
N MET A 293 14.68 -22.82 -8.21
CA MET A 293 16.07 -23.14 -8.59
C MET A 293 16.76 -22.05 -9.43
N PHE A 294 15.99 -21.23 -10.17
CA PHE A 294 16.50 -20.10 -10.97
C PHE A 294 16.31 -18.72 -10.31
N GLY A 295 15.96 -18.68 -9.02
CA GLY A 295 15.57 -17.45 -8.32
C GLY A 295 16.63 -16.35 -8.31
N GLY A 296 17.93 -16.71 -8.26
CA GLY A 296 19.04 -15.75 -8.27
C GLY A 296 19.17 -14.96 -9.57
N PHE A 297 19.08 -15.63 -10.72
CA PHE A 297 19.11 -14.99 -12.03
C PHE A 297 17.86 -14.12 -12.26
N LEU A 298 16.69 -14.67 -11.92
CA LEU A 298 15.42 -13.94 -12.00
C LEU A 298 15.45 -12.68 -11.13
N ARG A 299 16.05 -12.74 -9.94
CA ARG A 299 16.24 -11.61 -9.03
C ARG A 299 17.09 -10.50 -9.67
N ALA A 300 18.19 -10.82 -10.35
CA ALA A 300 19.05 -9.79 -10.96
C ALA A 300 18.31 -9.02 -12.07
N ILE A 301 17.62 -9.73 -12.97
CA ILE A 301 16.82 -9.12 -14.04
C ILE A 301 15.69 -8.27 -13.44
N LEU A 302 14.99 -8.83 -12.45
CA LEU A 302 13.90 -8.16 -11.77
C LEU A 302 14.38 -6.88 -11.07
N ARG A 303 15.51 -6.91 -10.35
CA ARG A 303 16.10 -5.73 -9.70
C ARG A 303 16.39 -4.61 -10.70
N SER A 304 16.88 -4.92 -11.90
CA SER A 304 17.13 -3.90 -12.92
C SER A 304 15.83 -3.27 -13.43
N ARG A 305 14.87 -4.10 -13.86
CA ARG A 305 13.57 -3.64 -14.37
C ARG A 305 12.76 -2.89 -13.31
N LEU A 306 12.82 -3.34 -12.05
CA LEU A 306 12.18 -2.67 -10.93
C LEU A 306 12.78 -1.30 -10.67
N ARG A 307 14.12 -1.14 -10.68
CA ARG A 307 14.75 0.17 -10.50
C ARG A 307 14.33 1.16 -11.58
N GLU A 308 14.29 0.72 -12.83
CA GLU A 308 13.85 1.55 -13.95
C GLU A 308 12.36 1.91 -13.84
N GLY A 309 11.50 0.91 -13.60
CA GLY A 309 10.06 1.11 -13.45
C GLY A 309 9.70 2.01 -12.27
N VAL A 310 10.34 1.80 -11.11
CA VAL A 310 10.13 2.64 -9.92
C VAL A 310 10.67 4.06 -10.15
N ARG A 311 11.81 4.24 -10.83
CA ARG A 311 12.29 5.59 -11.19
C ARG A 311 11.28 6.32 -12.07
N LYS A 312 10.77 5.66 -13.11
CA LYS A 312 9.76 6.24 -14.00
C LYS A 312 8.47 6.57 -13.24
N ASN A 313 8.00 5.66 -12.40
CA ASN A 313 6.80 5.88 -11.59
C ASN A 313 7.00 7.03 -10.59
N LEU A 314 8.14 7.07 -9.89
CA LEU A 314 8.49 8.15 -8.97
C LEU A 314 8.51 9.50 -9.69
N GLN A 315 9.14 9.60 -10.86
CA GLN A 315 9.15 10.82 -11.66
C GLN A 315 7.72 11.27 -12.04
N GLN A 316 6.87 10.33 -12.45
CA GLN A 316 5.47 10.61 -12.76
C GLN A 316 4.70 11.08 -11.52
N THR A 317 4.89 10.43 -10.37
CA THR A 317 4.28 10.82 -9.11
C THR A 317 4.73 12.20 -8.67
N VAL A 318 6.03 12.51 -8.73
CA VAL A 318 6.56 13.84 -8.42
C VAL A 318 5.92 14.89 -9.31
N ALA A 319 5.90 14.68 -10.63
CA ALA A 319 5.27 15.61 -11.57
C ALA A 319 3.78 15.81 -11.31
N GLN A 320 3.05 14.72 -11.01
CA GLN A 320 1.62 14.76 -10.69
C GLN A 320 1.36 15.54 -9.39
N VAL A 321 2.16 15.32 -8.35
CA VAL A 321 2.04 16.02 -7.07
C VAL A 321 2.39 17.49 -7.23
N GLU A 322 3.53 17.83 -7.84
CA GLU A 322 3.93 19.22 -8.09
C GLU A 322 2.86 19.95 -8.90
N SER A 323 2.36 19.36 -9.99
CA SER A 323 1.33 19.99 -10.82
C SER A 323 -0.01 20.17 -10.09
N ALA A 324 -0.38 19.23 -9.22
CA ALA A 324 -1.67 19.27 -8.52
C ALA A 324 -1.64 20.07 -7.22
N CYS A 325 -0.44 20.42 -6.74
CA CYS A 325 -0.19 21.18 -5.53
C CYS A 325 0.43 22.56 -5.78
N ASP A 326 0.65 22.94 -7.05
CA ASP A 326 1.12 24.26 -7.42
C ASP A 326 0.03 25.30 -7.10
N GLY A 327 0.38 26.27 -6.24
CA GLY A 327 -0.54 27.20 -5.58
C GLY A 327 -1.22 28.23 -6.48
N ASN A 328 -1.11 28.10 -7.81
CA ASN A 328 -1.80 28.94 -8.79
C ASN A 328 -3.15 28.38 -9.27
N ARG A 329 -3.57 27.19 -8.81
CA ARG A 329 -4.98 26.78 -8.88
C ARG A 329 -5.59 26.87 -7.49
N THR A 330 -6.35 27.93 -7.28
CA THR A 330 -7.29 28.08 -6.17
C THR A 330 -8.16 26.83 -6.06
N VAL A 331 -7.86 25.97 -5.09
CA VAL A 331 -8.86 25.05 -4.54
C VAL A 331 -9.75 25.92 -3.66
N PRO A 332 -11.07 26.00 -3.91
CA PRO A 332 -11.96 26.75 -3.02
C PRO A 332 -11.84 26.16 -1.63
N ALA A 333 -11.52 27.00 -0.64
CA ALA A 333 -11.59 26.62 0.75
C ALA A 333 -12.98 26.03 1.01
N LEU A 334 -13.02 24.78 1.49
CA LEU A 334 -14.23 24.21 2.07
C LEU A 334 -14.62 25.11 3.24
N ALA A 335 -15.62 25.95 3.03
CA ALA A 335 -16.24 26.72 4.10
C ALA A 335 -16.80 25.75 5.15
N PRO A 336 -16.66 26.05 6.45
CA PRO A 336 -17.22 25.21 7.49
C PRO A 336 -18.74 25.18 7.36
N LEU A 337 -19.32 23.98 7.24
CA LEU A 337 -20.74 23.71 7.34
C LEU A 337 -21.24 24.13 8.73
N GLN A 338 -21.64 25.39 8.88
CA GLN A 338 -22.50 25.81 9.98
C GLN A 338 -23.93 25.35 9.72
N LYS A 339 -24.45 24.71 10.74
CA LYS A 339 -25.71 23.99 10.83
C LYS A 339 -26.87 24.99 10.95
N GLU A 340 -27.60 25.27 9.88
CA GLU A 340 -28.93 25.89 9.97
C GLU A 340 -30.00 24.78 10.01
N ILE A 341 -30.43 24.45 11.22
CA ILE A 341 -31.73 23.83 11.46
C ILE A 341 -32.76 24.97 11.45
N ARG A 342 -33.62 24.99 10.43
CA ARG A 342 -34.90 25.72 10.45
C ARG A 342 -36.02 24.74 10.73
N GLU A 343 -36.51 24.76 11.96
CA GLU A 343 -37.90 24.53 12.36
C GLU A 343 -38.11 25.55 13.49
N GLY A 344 -39.12 26.40 13.57
CA GLY A 344 -40.49 26.33 13.10
C GLY A 344 -41.31 26.93 14.25
N ALA A 345 -41.82 28.15 14.10
CA ALA A 345 -42.77 28.74 15.04
C ALA A 345 -43.65 29.77 14.33
N THR A 346 -44.97 29.48 14.30
CA THR A 346 -46.11 30.42 14.28
C THR A 346 -46.12 31.49 13.17
N HIS A 347 -47.04 31.49 12.20
CA HIS A 347 -48.50 31.46 12.31
C HIS A 347 -49.17 31.02 11.01
#